data_AF-A0A1L9V5S7-F1
#
_entry.id   AF-A0A1L9V5S7-F1
#
_cell.length_a   1.000
_cell.length_b   1.000
_cell.length_c   1.000
_cell.angle_alpha   90.00
_cell.angle_beta   90.00
_cell.angle_gamma   90.00
#
_symmetry.space_group_name_H-M   'P 1'
#
loop_
_entity.id
_entity.type
_entity.pdbx_description
1 polymer ?
#
loop_
_entity_poly.entity_id
_entity_poly.type
_entity_poly.pdbx_seq_one_letter_code
_entity_poly.pdbx_strand_id
1 'polypeptide(L)'
;MVNTTFFLAFTLLFSSIFAAPLEVRGKGKATAVAPKPIFCLNVVKSRLENTLDVNKIKDQIKDIPKEKCVGSCYPHVYGDNTNFREQGLLDPHCNGKQMLEYPVFKDGKYDYESNKKQRGRPGPFRALFTQNEGYYCGTISHDGTLENKSKGIMINESAGGFHVCSYDNVKEEYEKRVREAKGENDGKKKGKEGESSKPAKGKGGK
;
A
#
# COMPACT_ATOMS: atom_id res chain seq x y z
N MET A 1 85.84 52.34 17.86
CA MET A 1 84.98 51.33 18.53
C MET A 1 83.58 51.43 17.95
N VAL A 2 82.96 50.27 17.75
CA VAL A 2 81.94 50.02 16.72
C VAL A 2 80.55 50.47 17.17
N ASN A 3 79.83 51.02 16.20
CA ASN A 3 78.47 51.50 16.22
C ASN A 3 77.53 50.34 15.82
N THR A 4 76.48 50.03 16.58
CA THR A 4 75.43 49.12 16.07
C THR A 4 74.05 49.41 16.64
N THR A 5 73.26 50.05 15.79
CA THR A 5 71.81 50.22 15.77
C THR A 5 71.08 48.87 15.76
N PHE A 6 69.95 48.74 16.48
CA PHE A 6 68.99 47.65 16.19
C PHE A 6 67.55 48.15 16.21
N PHE A 7 66.89 47.94 15.07
CA PHE A 7 65.53 48.31 14.70
C PHE A 7 64.49 47.47 15.46
N LEU A 8 63.45 48.12 15.99
CA LEU A 8 62.22 47.45 16.42
C LEU A 8 61.22 47.44 15.26
N ALA A 9 60.88 46.24 14.80
CA ALA A 9 60.00 45.97 13.67
C ALA A 9 58.54 46.28 14.01
N PHE A 10 57.89 47.04 13.13
CA PHE A 10 56.46 47.38 13.18
C PHE A 10 55.68 46.31 12.42
N THR A 11 54.95 45.43 13.11
CA THR A 11 54.08 44.43 12.49
C THR A 11 52.70 45.02 12.19
N LEU A 12 52.48 45.37 10.92
CA LEU A 12 51.16 45.73 10.39
C LEU A 12 50.32 44.45 10.19
N LEU A 13 49.33 44.26 11.06
CA LEU A 13 48.22 43.31 10.87
C LEU A 13 47.27 43.87 9.79
N PHE A 14 47.42 43.39 8.55
CA PHE A 14 46.39 43.56 7.52
C PHE A 14 45.21 42.63 7.83
N SER A 15 44.12 43.20 8.34
CA SER A 15 42.82 42.54 8.39
C SER A 15 42.23 42.48 6.98
N SER A 16 42.41 41.36 6.29
CA SER A 16 41.71 41.08 5.04
C SER A 16 40.22 40.90 5.33
N ILE A 17 39.43 41.96 5.12
CA ILE A 17 37.98 41.88 5.09
C ILE A 17 37.61 41.19 3.77
N PHE A 18 37.46 39.86 3.80
CA PHE A 18 36.76 39.13 2.75
C PHE A 18 35.26 39.46 2.88
N ALA A 19 34.81 40.47 2.12
CA ALA A 19 33.40 40.66 1.84
C ALA A 19 32.95 39.51 0.92
N ALA A 20 32.49 38.41 1.52
CA ALA A 20 31.79 37.38 0.78
C ALA A 20 30.45 37.96 0.27
N PRO A 21 30.11 37.78 -1.03
CA PRO A 21 28.80 38.17 -1.51
C PRO A 21 27.74 37.34 -0.78
N LEU A 22 26.86 38.02 -0.04
CA LEU A 22 25.59 37.46 0.42
C LEU A 22 24.75 37.17 -0.83
N GLU A 23 24.98 36.00 -1.43
CA GLU A 23 23.99 35.37 -2.29
C GLU A 23 22.74 35.20 -1.44
N VAL A 24 21.77 36.08 -1.67
CA VAL A 24 20.39 35.90 -1.22
C VAL A 24 19.86 34.70 -1.98
N ARG A 25 20.22 33.50 -1.49
CA ARG A 25 19.57 32.25 -1.82
C ARG A 25 18.13 32.42 -1.36
N GLY A 26 17.27 32.81 -2.29
CA GLY A 26 15.84 32.80 -2.10
C GLY A 26 15.46 31.45 -1.50
N LYS A 27 15.07 31.45 -0.23
CA LYS A 27 14.40 30.33 0.42
C LYS A 27 13.06 30.18 -0.27
N GLY A 28 13.06 29.63 -1.48
CA GLY A 28 11.89 28.95 -2.00
C GLY A 28 11.55 27.90 -0.97
N LYS A 29 10.49 28.12 -0.20
CA LYS A 29 9.87 27.08 0.60
C LYS A 29 9.57 25.96 -0.40
N ALA A 30 10.41 24.93 -0.43
CA ALA A 30 10.03 23.66 -0.99
C ALA A 30 8.78 23.26 -0.20
N THR A 31 7.61 23.50 -0.78
CA THR A 31 6.37 22.92 -0.28
C THR A 31 6.58 21.43 -0.43
N ALA A 32 6.95 20.77 0.68
CA ALA A 32 7.03 19.34 0.75
C ALA A 32 5.68 18.81 0.25
N VAL A 33 5.68 18.26 -0.97
CA VAL A 33 4.50 17.62 -1.52
C VAL A 33 4.25 16.43 -0.61
N ALA A 34 3.15 16.49 0.15
CA ALA A 34 2.79 15.39 1.01
C ALA A 34 2.71 14.11 0.16
N PRO A 35 3.29 13.00 0.63
CA PRO A 35 3.29 11.75 -0.12
C PRO A 35 1.85 11.35 -0.46
N LYS A 36 1.60 11.04 -1.74
CA LYS A 36 0.28 10.63 -2.20
C LYS A 36 -0.07 9.28 -1.54
N PRO A 37 -1.23 9.16 -0.86
CA PRO A 37 -1.63 7.89 -0.27
C PRO A 37 -2.02 6.88 -1.37
N ILE A 38 -2.00 5.61 -1.01
CA ILE A 38 -2.58 4.52 -1.80
C ILE A 38 -3.92 4.08 -1.20
N PHE A 39 -4.79 3.56 -2.05
CA PHE A 39 -6.11 3.06 -1.70
C PHE A 39 -6.22 1.58 -2.06
N CYS A 40 -6.63 0.78 -1.09
CA CYS A 40 -6.99 -0.61 -1.26
C CYS A 40 -8.52 -0.78 -1.36
N LEU A 41 -8.98 -1.95 -1.77
CA LEU A 41 -10.38 -2.28 -2.04
C LEU A 41 -10.87 -3.43 -1.15
N ASN A 42 -10.47 -3.44 0.12
CA ASN A 42 -10.97 -4.41 1.08
C ASN A 42 -12.41 -4.05 1.49
N VAL A 43 -13.39 -4.92 1.20
CA VAL A 43 -14.83 -4.65 1.42
C VAL A 43 -15.24 -4.65 2.89
N VAL A 44 -14.41 -5.21 3.77
CA VAL A 44 -14.63 -5.22 5.22
C VAL A 44 -14.18 -3.91 5.86
N LYS A 45 -13.10 -3.30 5.33
CA LYS A 45 -12.54 -2.05 5.84
C LYS A 45 -13.29 -0.85 5.28
N SER A 46 -13.43 0.21 6.08
CA SER A 46 -13.93 1.50 5.59
C SER A 46 -12.97 2.10 4.55
N ARG A 47 -13.44 3.06 3.74
CA ARG A 47 -12.58 3.78 2.78
C ARG A 47 -11.37 4.42 3.46
N LEU A 48 -11.56 4.98 4.66
CA LEU A 48 -10.49 5.58 5.43
C LEU A 48 -9.48 4.53 5.90
N GLU A 49 -9.91 3.35 6.32
CA GLU A 49 -9.02 2.24 6.72
C GLU A 49 -8.29 1.60 5.53
N ASN A 50 -8.87 1.66 4.34
CA ASN A 50 -8.23 1.27 3.08
C ASN A 50 -7.20 2.29 2.56
N THR A 51 -7.08 3.45 3.20
CA THR A 51 -6.11 4.49 2.81
C THR A 51 -4.80 4.28 3.59
N LEU A 52 -3.72 4.02 2.87
CA LEU A 52 -2.39 3.75 3.46
C LEU A 52 -1.37 4.80 3.02
N ASP A 53 -0.42 5.06 3.92
CA ASP A 53 0.73 5.94 3.69
C ASP A 53 1.95 5.11 3.27
N VAL A 54 2.40 5.32 2.03
CA VAL A 54 3.52 4.57 1.44
C VAL A 54 4.82 4.79 2.21
N ASN A 55 5.05 5.97 2.78
CA ASN A 55 6.26 6.22 3.55
C ASN A 55 6.26 5.40 4.85
N LYS A 56 5.11 5.34 5.55
CA LYS A 56 4.98 4.48 6.73
C LYS A 56 5.12 3.00 6.40
N ILE A 57 4.69 2.58 5.22
CA ILE A 57 4.89 1.21 4.75
C ILE A 57 6.39 0.95 4.51
N LYS A 58 7.08 1.85 3.83
CA LYS A 58 8.53 1.77 3.60
C LYS A 58 9.31 1.73 4.92
N ASP A 59 8.91 2.54 5.89
CA ASP A 59 9.51 2.54 7.23
C ASP A 59 9.30 1.19 7.94
N GLN A 60 8.11 0.59 7.84
CA GLN A 60 7.82 -0.73 8.43
C GLN A 60 8.67 -1.86 7.83
N ILE A 61 9.01 -1.81 6.54
CA ILE A 61 9.78 -2.87 5.89
C ILE A 61 11.30 -2.66 5.93
N LYS A 62 11.77 -1.47 6.35
CA LYS A 62 13.19 -1.09 6.32
C LYS A 62 14.07 -2.03 7.15
N ASP A 63 13.59 -2.38 8.33
CA ASP A 63 14.36 -3.15 9.33
C ASP A 63 13.95 -4.64 9.36
N ILE A 64 13.16 -5.09 8.38
CA ILE A 64 12.71 -6.48 8.28
C ILE A 64 13.84 -7.35 7.71
N PRO A 65 14.04 -8.58 8.24
CA PRO A 65 14.97 -9.53 7.65
C PRO A 65 14.68 -9.74 6.16
N LYS A 66 15.70 -9.61 5.31
CA LYS A 66 15.56 -9.74 3.85
C LYS A 66 15.69 -11.19 3.36
N GLU A 67 15.70 -12.13 4.30
CA GLU A 67 15.72 -13.56 4.08
C GLU A 67 14.34 -14.12 4.44
N LYS A 68 13.96 -15.23 3.79
CA LYS A 68 12.73 -15.95 4.16
C LYS A 68 12.79 -16.33 5.64
N CYS A 69 11.74 -16.03 6.39
CA CYS A 69 11.71 -16.27 7.83
C CYS A 69 11.80 -17.78 8.17
N VAL A 70 12.56 -18.11 9.21
CA VAL A 70 12.51 -19.40 9.93
C VAL A 70 11.58 -19.20 11.12
N GLY A 71 10.31 -19.61 11.03
CA GLY A 71 9.35 -19.51 12.14
C GLY A 71 8.00 -18.89 11.77
N SER A 72 7.81 -17.58 11.96
CA SER A 72 6.49 -16.92 11.85
C SER A 72 5.89 -16.80 10.44
N CYS A 73 6.54 -17.39 9.45
CA CYS A 73 6.14 -17.35 8.06
C CYS A 73 6.07 -15.92 7.46
N TYR A 74 6.67 -14.90 8.10
CA TYR A 74 6.82 -13.56 7.52
C TYR A 74 8.19 -12.93 7.84
N PRO A 75 8.84 -12.26 6.87
CA PRO A 75 8.44 -12.23 5.47
C PRO A 75 8.56 -13.61 4.82
N HIS A 76 7.69 -13.87 3.86
CA HIS A 76 7.74 -15.07 3.02
C HIS A 76 7.72 -14.69 1.56
N VAL A 77 8.14 -15.65 0.73
CA VAL A 77 8.17 -15.49 -0.71
C VAL A 77 6.76 -15.23 -1.20
N TYR A 78 6.58 -14.11 -1.89
CA TYR A 78 5.36 -13.81 -2.61
C TYR A 78 5.25 -14.79 -3.79
N GLY A 79 4.32 -15.74 -3.67
CA GLY A 79 3.95 -16.62 -4.78
C GLY A 79 3.03 -15.85 -5.71
N ASP A 80 3.54 -15.50 -6.89
CA ASP A 80 2.85 -14.66 -7.88
C ASP A 80 1.68 -15.40 -8.57
N ASN A 81 0.79 -16.05 -7.81
CA ASN A 81 -0.35 -16.80 -8.34
C ASN A 81 -1.40 -15.89 -9.02
N THR A 82 -1.23 -14.57 -8.93
CA THR A 82 -2.11 -13.54 -9.48
C THR A 82 -1.45 -12.73 -10.60
N ASN A 83 -0.19 -12.99 -10.93
CA ASN A 83 0.57 -12.38 -12.03
C ASN A 83 0.58 -10.83 -12.02
N PHE A 84 0.53 -10.17 -10.85
CA PHE A 84 0.49 -8.70 -10.78
C PHE A 84 1.69 -8.05 -11.44
N ARG A 85 2.84 -8.74 -11.39
CA ARG A 85 4.07 -8.30 -12.06
C ARG A 85 3.92 -8.32 -13.58
N GLU A 86 3.37 -9.39 -14.14
CA GLU A 86 3.16 -9.53 -15.59
C GLU A 86 2.09 -8.56 -16.11
N GLN A 87 1.12 -8.20 -15.26
CA GLN A 87 0.10 -7.20 -15.56
C GLN A 87 0.61 -5.75 -15.46
N GLY A 88 1.87 -5.54 -15.05
CA GLY A 88 2.44 -4.19 -14.89
C GLY A 88 1.82 -3.38 -13.75
N LEU A 89 1.25 -4.05 -12.74
CA LEU A 89 0.62 -3.39 -11.59
C LEU A 89 1.59 -3.09 -10.45
N LEU A 90 2.79 -3.68 -10.48
CA LEU A 90 3.86 -3.44 -9.52
C LEU A 90 4.96 -2.56 -10.11
N ASP A 91 5.82 -2.03 -9.25
CA ASP A 91 6.96 -1.22 -9.69
C ASP A 91 7.84 -2.02 -10.68
N PRO A 92 8.15 -1.48 -11.88
CA PRO A 92 8.95 -2.16 -12.88
C PRO A 92 10.35 -2.59 -12.40
N HIS A 93 10.91 -1.92 -11.37
CA HIS A 93 12.19 -2.30 -10.77
C HIS A 93 12.16 -3.71 -10.15
N CYS A 94 10.97 -4.23 -9.87
CA CYS A 94 10.76 -5.56 -9.30
C CYS A 94 10.59 -6.66 -10.36
N ASN A 95 10.62 -6.31 -11.64
CA ASN A 95 10.52 -7.28 -12.73
C ASN A 95 11.69 -8.27 -12.71
N GLY A 96 11.38 -9.56 -12.82
CA GLY A 96 12.38 -10.64 -12.77
C GLY A 96 13.03 -10.88 -11.41
N LYS A 97 12.68 -10.12 -10.37
CA LYS A 97 13.23 -10.29 -9.02
C LYS A 97 12.30 -11.16 -8.17
N GLN A 98 12.91 -11.90 -7.25
CA GLN A 98 12.15 -12.58 -6.19
C GLN A 98 11.64 -11.53 -5.20
N MET A 99 10.36 -11.61 -4.86
CA MET A 99 9.73 -10.70 -3.92
C MET A 99 9.35 -11.42 -2.63
N LEU A 100 9.41 -10.69 -1.54
CA LEU A 100 8.90 -11.05 -0.24
C LEU A 100 7.64 -10.24 0.03
N GLU A 101 6.67 -10.85 0.71
CA GLU A 101 5.52 -10.15 1.28
C GLU A 101 5.65 -10.04 2.80
N TYR A 102 5.18 -8.92 3.36
CA TYR A 102 5.18 -8.67 4.80
C TYR A 102 3.93 -7.91 5.26
N PRO A 103 3.30 -8.24 6.40
CA PRO A 103 2.12 -7.57 6.90
C PRO A 103 2.41 -6.11 7.23
N VAL A 104 1.52 -5.20 6.81
CA VAL A 104 1.67 -3.77 7.11
C VAL A 104 0.39 -3.19 7.69
N PHE A 105 0.55 -2.21 8.57
CA PHE A 105 -0.54 -1.61 9.31
C PHE A 105 -0.62 -0.11 9.01
N LYS A 106 -1.85 0.41 8.96
CA LYS A 106 -2.12 1.81 8.61
C LYS A 106 -1.50 2.81 9.59
N ASP A 107 -1.54 2.48 10.87
CA ASP A 107 -0.99 3.34 11.93
C ASP A 107 0.54 3.25 12.02
N GLY A 108 1.15 2.32 11.27
CA GLY A 108 2.59 2.06 11.31
C GLY A 108 3.05 1.38 12.61
N LYS A 109 2.11 0.98 13.49
CA LYS A 109 2.47 0.31 14.74
C LYS A 109 2.57 -1.19 14.50
N TYR A 110 3.79 -1.65 14.67
CA TYR A 110 4.21 -3.02 14.49
C TYR A 110 3.87 -3.84 15.75
N ASP A 111 2.84 -4.69 15.67
CA ASP A 111 2.61 -5.73 16.69
C ASP A 111 2.71 -7.15 16.10
N TYR A 112 3.25 -7.26 14.87
CA TYR A 112 3.54 -8.56 14.26
C TYR A 112 5.02 -8.90 14.42
N GLU A 113 5.39 -9.32 15.63
CA GLU A 113 6.75 -9.82 15.84
C GLU A 113 6.97 -11.15 15.14
N SER A 114 7.79 -11.12 14.09
CA SER A 114 8.15 -12.29 13.28
C SER A 114 8.87 -13.40 14.09
N ASN A 115 9.31 -13.10 15.31
CA ASN A 115 10.04 -14.03 16.17
C ASN A 115 9.22 -14.52 17.38
N LYS A 116 7.96 -14.09 17.56
CA LYS A 116 7.11 -14.52 18.69
C LYS A 116 6.18 -15.69 18.35
N LYS A 117 5.88 -16.49 19.39
CA LYS A 117 5.03 -17.70 19.35
C LYS A 117 3.53 -17.38 19.42
N GLN A 118 3.14 -16.33 20.13
CA GLN A 118 1.80 -15.74 20.07
C GLN A 118 1.85 -14.54 19.12
N ARG A 119 1.15 -14.66 18.00
CA ARG A 119 1.27 -13.72 16.87
C ARG A 119 0.00 -12.88 16.80
N GLY A 120 0.16 -11.56 16.63
CA GLY A 120 -0.93 -10.69 16.24
C GLY A 120 -1.54 -11.13 14.91
N ARG A 121 -2.77 -10.72 14.61
CA ARG A 121 -3.39 -10.99 13.30
C ARG A 121 -2.65 -10.13 12.26
N PRO A 122 -2.17 -10.69 11.14
CA PRO A 122 -1.40 -9.94 10.13
C PRO A 122 -2.25 -8.92 9.35
N GLY A 123 -3.56 -8.84 9.63
CA GLY A 123 -4.46 -7.95 8.91
C GLY A 123 -4.55 -8.28 7.41
N PRO A 124 -5.17 -7.40 6.62
CA PRO A 124 -5.42 -7.64 5.20
C PRO A 124 -4.29 -7.17 4.27
N PHE A 125 -3.44 -6.25 4.70
CA PHE A 125 -2.49 -5.56 3.83
C PHE A 125 -1.10 -6.22 3.87
N ARG A 126 -0.44 -6.28 2.72
CA ARG A 126 0.94 -6.76 2.59
C ARG A 126 1.76 -5.78 1.76
N ALA A 127 2.94 -5.42 2.24
CA ALA A 127 3.95 -4.78 1.41
C ALA A 127 4.72 -5.84 0.62
N LEU A 128 4.96 -5.57 -0.66
CA LEU A 128 5.83 -6.37 -1.51
C LEU A 128 7.18 -5.66 -1.63
N PHE A 129 8.26 -6.41 -1.47
CA PHE A 129 9.61 -5.88 -1.65
C PHE A 129 10.57 -6.93 -2.18
N THR A 130 11.62 -6.49 -2.88
CA THR A 130 12.60 -7.40 -3.46
C THR A 130 13.42 -8.10 -2.38
N GLN A 131 13.62 -9.41 -2.55
CA GLN A 131 14.57 -10.16 -1.75
C GLN A 131 15.97 -9.60 -1.98
N ASN A 132 16.81 -9.57 -0.93
CA ASN A 132 18.17 -8.98 -0.89
C ASN A 132 18.23 -7.44 -0.87
N GLU A 133 17.56 -6.73 -1.78
CA GLU A 133 17.65 -5.25 -1.80
C GLU A 133 16.72 -4.62 -0.76
N GLY A 134 15.55 -5.21 -0.51
CA GLY A 134 14.50 -4.59 0.30
C GLY A 134 13.80 -3.45 -0.43
N TYR A 135 13.83 -3.45 -1.77
CA TYR A 135 13.20 -2.39 -2.57
C TYR A 135 11.68 -2.58 -2.57
N TYR A 136 10.93 -1.54 -2.20
CA TYR A 136 9.47 -1.54 -2.19
C TYR A 136 8.88 -1.63 -3.61
N CYS A 137 8.12 -2.70 -3.88
CA CYS A 137 7.51 -2.99 -5.18
C CYS A 137 6.05 -2.55 -5.29
N GLY A 138 5.37 -2.42 -4.16
CA GLY A 138 3.93 -2.16 -4.13
C GLY A 138 3.30 -2.67 -2.85
N THR A 139 1.99 -2.44 -2.73
CA THR A 139 1.18 -2.97 -1.62
C THR A 139 0.00 -3.71 -2.20
N ILE A 140 -0.29 -4.87 -1.64
CA ILE A 140 -1.46 -5.67 -1.97
C ILE A 140 -2.37 -5.80 -0.75
N SER A 141 -3.63 -6.08 -0.99
CA SER A 141 -4.63 -6.32 0.06
C SER A 141 -5.48 -7.52 -0.31
N HIS A 142 -5.87 -8.29 0.71
CA HIS A 142 -7.02 -9.18 0.56
C HIS A 142 -8.28 -8.39 0.20
N ASP A 143 -9.17 -8.98 -0.59
CA ASP A 143 -10.49 -8.42 -0.90
C ASP A 143 -11.38 -8.29 0.34
N GLY A 144 -11.25 -9.22 1.29
CA GLY A 144 -12.16 -9.36 2.43
C GLY A 144 -13.49 -9.99 2.01
N THR A 145 -14.17 -10.63 2.96
CA THR A 145 -15.49 -11.23 2.72
C THR A 145 -16.51 -10.85 3.78
N LEU A 146 -17.73 -10.62 3.31
CA LEU A 146 -18.94 -10.43 4.11
C LEU A 146 -19.88 -11.60 3.77
N GLU A 147 -19.92 -12.63 4.62
CA GLU A 147 -20.78 -13.80 4.39
C GLU A 147 -22.05 -13.69 5.22
N ASN A 148 -23.21 -13.58 4.55
CA ASN A 148 -24.51 -13.73 5.21
C ASN A 148 -24.72 -15.20 5.62
N LYS A 149 -24.60 -15.49 6.92
CA LYS A 149 -24.97 -16.80 7.47
C LYS A 149 -26.30 -16.70 8.19
N SER A 150 -26.97 -17.82 8.38
CA SER A 150 -28.26 -17.92 9.10
C SER A 150 -28.22 -17.37 10.55
N LYS A 151 -27.02 -17.08 11.09
CA LYS A 151 -26.80 -16.51 12.42
C LYS A 151 -26.22 -15.08 12.41
N GLY A 152 -26.15 -14.41 11.26
CA GLY A 152 -25.60 -13.05 11.10
C GLY A 152 -24.51 -12.94 10.03
N ILE A 153 -23.97 -11.73 9.87
CA ILE A 153 -22.88 -11.43 8.93
C ILE A 153 -21.55 -11.90 9.53
N MET A 154 -20.87 -12.85 8.89
CA MET A 154 -19.47 -13.15 9.20
C MET A 154 -18.56 -12.20 8.43
N ILE A 155 -17.62 -11.62 9.16
CA ILE A 155 -16.67 -10.65 8.64
C ILE A 155 -15.26 -11.26 8.69
N ASN A 156 -14.59 -11.34 7.54
CA ASN A 156 -13.18 -11.74 7.48
C ASN A 156 -12.39 -10.80 6.56
N GLU A 157 -11.60 -9.91 7.15
CA GLU A 157 -10.78 -8.95 6.40
C GLU A 157 -9.62 -9.61 5.64
N SER A 158 -9.11 -10.76 6.11
CA SER A 158 -7.97 -11.46 5.53
C SER A 158 -8.39 -12.61 4.59
N ALA A 159 -9.64 -12.62 4.12
CA ALA A 159 -10.15 -13.60 3.17
C ALA A 159 -10.21 -13.07 1.74
N GLY A 160 -10.34 -13.98 0.78
CA GLY A 160 -10.45 -13.65 -0.64
C GLY A 160 -9.10 -13.54 -1.34
N GLY A 161 -9.17 -13.17 -2.63
CA GLY A 161 -8.00 -12.94 -3.46
C GLY A 161 -7.23 -11.70 -3.00
N PHE A 162 -6.06 -11.51 -3.60
CA PHE A 162 -5.34 -10.26 -3.48
C PHE A 162 -5.71 -9.32 -4.61
N HIS A 163 -5.57 -8.02 -4.37
CA HIS A 163 -5.51 -6.98 -5.39
C HIS A 163 -4.39 -6.00 -5.04
N VAL A 164 -3.87 -5.30 -6.05
CA VAL A 164 -2.89 -4.22 -5.86
C VAL A 164 -3.61 -2.95 -5.39
N CYS A 165 -3.08 -2.30 -4.37
CA CYS A 165 -3.56 -0.99 -3.92
C CYS A 165 -3.06 0.10 -4.88
N SER A 166 -3.94 1.03 -5.26
CA SER A 166 -3.66 2.02 -6.30
C SER A 166 -3.53 3.44 -5.75
N TYR A 167 -2.79 4.30 -6.46
CA TYR A 167 -2.80 5.75 -6.23
C TYR A 167 -4.06 6.45 -6.77
N ASP A 168 -4.88 5.74 -7.54
CA ASP A 168 -6.09 6.29 -8.12
C ASP A 168 -7.21 6.35 -7.09
N ASN A 169 -8.10 7.33 -7.28
CA ASN A 169 -9.28 7.46 -6.43
C ASN A 169 -10.33 6.42 -6.84
N VAL A 170 -10.24 5.23 -6.26
CA VAL A 170 -11.10 4.08 -6.55
C VAL A 170 -12.44 4.11 -5.78
N LYS A 171 -13.00 5.30 -5.51
CA LYS A 171 -14.22 5.46 -4.70
C LYS A 171 -15.40 4.69 -5.27
N GLU A 172 -15.70 4.87 -6.55
CA GLU A 172 -16.86 4.25 -7.20
C GLU A 172 -16.71 2.72 -7.25
N GLU A 173 -15.50 2.23 -7.53
CA GLU A 173 -15.21 0.80 -7.53
C GLU A 173 -15.35 0.20 -6.13
N TYR A 174 -14.86 0.88 -5.09
CA TYR A 174 -15.04 0.47 -3.70
C TYR A 174 -16.52 0.36 -3.33
N GLU A 175 -17.31 1.41 -3.61
CA GLU A 175 -18.75 1.43 -3.29
C GLU A 175 -19.52 0.34 -4.04
N LYS A 176 -19.12 0.04 -5.29
CA LYS A 176 -19.66 -1.08 -6.06
C LYS A 176 -19.34 -2.43 -5.39
N ARG A 177 -18.07 -2.71 -5.07
CA ARG A 177 -17.65 -3.97 -4.44
C ARG A 177 -18.32 -4.22 -3.09
N VAL A 178 -18.52 -3.16 -2.29
CA VAL A 178 -19.21 -3.26 -1.00
C VAL A 178 -20.69 -3.64 -1.17
N ARG A 179 -21.39 -3.05 -2.14
CA ARG A 179 -22.79 -3.40 -2.44
C ARG A 179 -22.91 -4.86 -2.91
N GLU A 180 -22.05 -5.27 -3.84
CA GLU A 180 -21.97 -6.65 -4.34
C GLU A 180 -21.71 -7.64 -3.20
N ALA A 181 -20.75 -7.35 -2.32
CA ALA A 181 -20.41 -8.20 -1.16
C ALA A 181 -21.57 -8.33 -0.15
N LYS A 182 -22.44 -7.31 -0.04
CA LYS A 182 -23.64 -7.38 0.82
C LYS A 182 -24.80 -8.15 0.19
N GLY A 183 -24.69 -8.54 -1.08
CA GLY A 183 -25.80 -9.11 -1.84
C GLY A 183 -26.86 -8.08 -2.25
N GLU A 184 -26.53 -6.79 -2.18
CA GLU A 184 -27.35 -5.70 -2.71
C GLU A 184 -27.17 -5.66 -4.23
N ASN A 185 -27.78 -6.61 -4.94
CA ASN A 185 -27.79 -6.56 -6.40
C ASN A 185 -28.63 -5.35 -6.84
N ASP A 186 -28.05 -4.50 -7.70
CA ASP A 186 -28.78 -3.48 -8.44
C ASP A 186 -29.92 -4.17 -9.17
N GLY A 187 -31.13 -3.98 -8.67
CA GLY A 187 -32.33 -4.65 -9.13
C GLY A 187 -32.61 -4.35 -10.60
N LYS A 188 -31.98 -5.10 -11.50
CA LYS A 188 -32.51 -5.31 -12.85
C LYS A 188 -33.74 -6.19 -12.66
N LYS A 189 -34.88 -5.54 -12.34
CA LYS A 189 -36.22 -6.08 -12.54
C LYS A 189 -36.24 -6.65 -13.97
N LYS A 190 -36.01 -7.95 -14.12
CA LYS A 190 -36.53 -8.66 -15.29
C LYS A 190 -38.04 -8.53 -15.17
N GLY A 191 -38.63 -7.73 -16.05
CA GLY A 191 -40.07 -7.73 -16.26
C GLY A 191 -40.50 -9.19 -16.46
N LYS A 192 -41.28 -9.70 -15.51
CA LYS A 192 -42.17 -10.82 -15.78
C LYS A 192 -43.25 -10.26 -16.70
N GLU A 193 -43.01 -10.27 -18.00
CA GLU A 193 -44.12 -10.37 -18.95
C GLU A 193 -44.61 -11.80 -18.86
N GLY A 194 -45.71 -11.96 -18.11
CA GLY A 194 -46.53 -13.13 -18.23
C GLY A 194 -47.30 -13.02 -19.53
N GLU A 195 -47.22 -14.02 -20.38
CA GLU A 195 -48.32 -14.31 -21.28
C GLU A 195 -48.64 -15.81 -21.22
N SER A 196 -49.78 -16.05 -20.61
CA SER A 196 -50.45 -17.33 -20.53
C SER A 196 -51.05 -17.64 -21.90
N SER A 197 -50.67 -18.75 -22.50
CA SER A 197 -51.49 -19.38 -23.53
C SER A 197 -51.52 -20.89 -23.32
N LYS A 198 -52.56 -21.32 -22.59
CA LYS A 198 -53.06 -22.71 -22.63
C LYS A 198 -53.71 -22.94 -24.00
N PRO A 199 -53.39 -24.00 -24.75
CA PRO A 199 -54.31 -24.48 -25.77
C PRO A 199 -55.38 -25.39 -25.15
N ALA A 200 -56.62 -25.09 -25.52
CA ALA A 200 -57.83 -25.79 -25.12
C ALA A 200 -57.90 -27.21 -25.70
N LYS A 201 -58.39 -28.15 -24.88
CA LYS A 201 -58.86 -29.47 -25.31
C LYS A 201 -60.14 -29.31 -26.12
N GLY A 202 -60.12 -29.68 -27.40
CA GLY A 202 -61.31 -29.91 -28.22
C GLY A 202 -61.56 -31.40 -28.41
N LYS A 203 -62.64 -31.92 -27.83
CA LYS A 203 -63.27 -33.21 -28.16
C LYS A 203 -64.41 -32.96 -29.14
N GLY A 204 -64.61 -33.88 -30.08
CA GLY A 204 -65.78 -34.00 -30.96
C GLY A 204 -65.32 -34.21 -32.41
N GLY A 205 -65.59 -35.31 -33.11
CA GLY A 205 -66.68 -36.27 -32.97
C GLY A 205 -67.68 -36.07 -34.09
N LYS A 206 -67.40 -36.62 -35.28
CA LYS A 206 -68.33 -37.34 -36.16
C LYS A 206 -67.55 -37.96 -37.30
#